data_AF-A0A1G3QZW4-F1
#
_entry.id   AF-A0A1G3QZW4-F1
#
_cell.length_a   1.000
_cell.length_b   1.000
_cell.length_c   1.000
_cell.angle_alpha   90.00
_cell.angle_beta   90.00
_cell.angle_gamma   90.00
#
_symmetry.space_group_name_H-M   'P 1'
#
loop_
_entity.id
_entity.type
_entity.pdbx_description
1 polymer ?
#
loop_
_entity_poly.entity_id
_entity_poly.type
_entity_poly.pdbx_seq_one_letter_code
_entity_poly.pdbx_strand_id
1 'polypeptide(L)' 'MPRGILAARNTLRLRVLVVEANRIIDLERRGVPWRKFFFVNRDYGEFDASSWTPLPVGLAGPVVLTSR' A
#
# COMPACT_ATOMS: atom_id res chain seq x y z
N MET A 1 11.08 27.95 -10.23
CA MET A 1 9.90 27.45 -10.98
C MET A 1 9.76 28.21 -12.30
N PRO A 2 9.64 27.54 -13.46
CA PRO A 2 9.45 28.23 -14.73
C PRO A 2 8.16 29.05 -14.72
N ARG A 3 8.21 30.28 -15.25
CA ARG A 3 7.02 31.13 -15.38
C ARG A 3 6.01 30.46 -16.31
N GLY A 4 4.72 30.48 -15.93
CA GLY A 4 3.60 30.03 -16.75
C GLY A 4 3.18 28.55 -16.57
N ILE A 5 3.83 27.77 -15.71
CA ILE A 5 3.44 26.37 -15.46
C ILE A 5 2.32 26.24 -14.42
N LEU A 6 2.34 27.06 -13.38
CA LEU A 6 1.34 27.04 -12.31
C LEU A 6 0.27 28.09 -12.58
N ALA A 7 -0.99 27.68 -12.49
CA ALA A 7 -2.13 28.59 -12.46
C ALA A 7 -2.42 29.05 -11.02
N ALA A 8 -3.32 30.05 -10.87
CA ALA A 8 -3.85 30.45 -9.56
C ALA A 8 -4.53 29.28 -8.82
N ARG A 9 -5.09 28.31 -9.58
CA ARG A 9 -5.66 27.08 -9.05
C ARG A 9 -5.17 25.89 -9.86
N ASN A 10 -4.57 24.91 -9.19
CA ASN A 10 -4.08 23.69 -9.81
C ASN A 10 -4.79 22.47 -9.21
N THR A 11 -4.93 21.40 -10.00
CA THR A 11 -5.43 20.12 -9.51
C THR A 11 -4.29 19.11 -9.51
N LEU A 12 -3.92 18.61 -8.33
CA LEU A 12 -2.96 17.52 -8.20
C LEU A 12 -3.73 16.21 -7.99
N ARG A 13 -3.50 15.23 -8.88
CA ARG A 13 -4.04 13.87 -8.74
C ARG A 13 -2.90 12.89 -8.61
N LEU A 14 -2.99 12.02 -7.60
CA LEU A 14 -1.99 11.00 -7.31
C LEU A 14 -2.69 9.64 -7.29
N ARG A 15 -2.07 8.64 -7.92
CA ARG A 15 -2.45 7.24 -7.75
C ARG A 15 -1.34 6.56 -6.97
N VAL A 16 -1.68 6.05 -5.79
CA VAL A 16 -0.74 5.36 -4.92
C VAL A 16 -1.06 3.87 -5.00
N LEU A 17 -0.13 3.09 -5.53
CA LEU A 17 -0.24 1.65 -5.62
C LEU A 17 0.51 1.04 -4.44
N VAL A 18 -0.10 0.07 -3.77
CA VAL A 18 0.49 -0.65 -2.64
C VAL A 18 0.35 -2.14 -2.87
N VAL A 19 1.18 -2.92 -2.18
CA VAL A 19 1.07 -4.38 -2.17
C VAL A 19 -0.09 -4.84 -1.27
N GLU A 20 -0.67 -5.99 -1.59
CA GLU A 20 -1.83 -6.57 -0.87
C GLU A 20 -1.48 -7.20 0.49
N ALA A 21 -0.22 -7.10 0.96
CA ALA A 21 0.25 -7.79 2.16
C ALA A 21 -0.63 -7.48 3.39
N ASN A 22 -0.95 -6.21 3.63
CA ASN A 22 -1.80 -5.83 4.76
C ASN A 22 -3.22 -6.39 4.66
N ARG A 23 -3.75 -6.51 3.44
CA ARG A 23 -5.06 -7.13 3.20
C ARG A 23 -5.01 -8.62 3.50
N ILE A 24 -3.96 -9.31 3.08
CA ILE A 24 -3.75 -10.73 3.37
C ILE A 24 -3.67 -10.94 4.89
N ILE A 25 -2.93 -10.11 5.62
CA ILE A 25 -2.84 -10.18 7.10
C ILE A 25 -4.22 -10.05 7.76
N ASP A 26 -5.05 -9.09 7.33
CA ASP A 26 -6.44 -8.94 7.86
C ASP A 26 -7.28 -10.19 7.60
N LEU A 27 -7.22 -10.74 6.38
CA LEU A 27 -8.00 -11.90 5.99
C LEU A 27 -7.57 -13.16 6.76
N GLU A 28 -6.26 -13.35 6.97
CA GLU A 28 -5.71 -14.43 7.80
C GLU A 28 -6.19 -14.32 9.26
N ARG A 29 -6.07 -13.13 9.87
CA ARG A 29 -6.49 -12.90 11.27
C ARG A 29 -7.98 -13.12 11.50
N ARG A 30 -8.81 -12.83 10.50
CA ARG A 30 -10.27 -13.00 10.57
C ARG A 30 -10.72 -14.41 10.18
N GLY A 31 -9.81 -15.28 9.71
CA GLY A 31 -10.16 -16.60 9.20
C GLY A 31 -11.04 -16.56 7.95
N VAL A 32 -10.98 -15.49 7.16
CA VAL A 32 -11.79 -15.37 5.94
C VAL A 32 -11.14 -16.20 4.84
N PRO A 33 -11.85 -17.15 4.20
CA PRO A 33 -11.29 -17.93 3.11
C PRO A 33 -11.07 -17.03 1.87
N TRP A 34 -9.80 -16.71 1.57
CA TRP A 34 -9.42 -15.85 0.45
C TRP A 34 -8.52 -16.53 -0.58
N ARG A 35 -7.88 -17.63 -0.21
CA ARG A 35 -6.95 -18.38 -1.05
C ARG A 35 -7.73 -19.10 -2.15
N LYS A 36 -7.47 -18.73 -3.42
CA LYS A 36 -8.05 -19.40 -4.59
C LYS A 36 -7.24 -20.61 -5.07
N PHE A 37 -5.97 -20.67 -4.67
CA PHE A 37 -5.02 -21.69 -5.07
C PHE A 37 -4.25 -22.19 -3.85
N PHE A 38 -3.55 -23.30 -4.00
CA PHE A 38 -2.61 -23.77 -2.99
C PHE A 38 -1.48 -22.76 -2.81
N PHE A 39 -1.20 -22.38 -1.57
CA PHE A 39 -0.28 -21.31 -1.22
C PHE A 39 0.69 -21.83 -0.16
N VAL A 40 1.99 -21.64 -0.39
CA VAL A 40 3.07 -22.04 0.53
C VAL A 40 3.87 -20.84 0.97
N ASN A 41 4.54 -20.96 2.11
CA ASN A 41 5.52 -19.97 2.54
C ASN A 41 6.83 -20.09 1.73
N ARG A 42 7.80 -19.21 2.00
CA ARG A 42 9.09 -19.17 1.30
C ARG A 42 9.88 -20.48 1.43
N ASP A 43 9.67 -21.21 2.51
CA ASP A 43 10.35 -22.46 2.83
C ASP A 43 9.52 -23.68 2.36
N TYR A 44 8.54 -23.46 1.47
CA TYR A 44 7.62 -24.47 0.93
C TYR A 44 6.75 -25.18 1.98
N GLY A 45 6.59 -24.59 3.16
CA GLY A 45 5.66 -25.03 4.20
C GLY A 45 4.30 -24.34 4.13
N GLU A 46 3.47 -24.57 5.15
CA GLU A 46 2.16 -23.92 5.27
C GLU A 46 2.30 -22.39 5.31
N PHE A 47 1.45 -21.71 4.54
CA PHE A 47 1.37 -20.25 4.58
C PHE A 47 0.50 -19.79 5.76
N ASP A 48 1.05 -18.91 6.58
CA ASP A 48 0.34 -18.18 7.63
C ASP A 48 0.95 -16.78 7.77
N ALA A 49 0.11 -15.75 7.56
CA ALA A 49 0.50 -14.35 7.74
C ALA A 49 -0.20 -13.68 8.93
N SER A 50 -0.93 -14.43 9.75
CA SER A 50 -1.68 -13.90 10.91
C SER A 50 -0.78 -13.16 11.91
N SER A 51 0.46 -13.64 12.07
CA SER A 51 1.49 -13.10 12.95
C SER A 51 2.27 -11.91 12.36
N TRP A 52 2.13 -11.63 11.06
CA TRP A 52 2.92 -10.57 10.43
C TRP A 52 2.46 -9.19 10.89
N THR A 53 3.40 -8.26 11.01
CA THR A 53 3.11 -6.86 11.31
C THR A 53 2.71 -6.13 10.01
N PRO A 54 1.52 -5.52 9.94
CA PRO A 54 1.15 -4.68 8.80
C PRO A 54 2.17 -3.56 8.60
N LEU A 55 2.52 -3.28 7.34
CA LEU A 55 3.48 -2.23 7.00
C LEU A 55 2.76 -0.89 6.81
N PRO A 56 3.39 0.24 7.19
CA PRO A 56 2.89 1.54 6.76
C PRO A 56 3.03 1.65 5.24
N VAL A 57 1.91 1.72 4.53
CA VAL A 57 1.86 1.80 3.07
C VAL A 57 0.93 2.94 2.64
N GLY A 58 1.17 3.48 1.45
CA GLY A 58 0.39 4.59 0.91
C GLY A 58 1.13 5.94 1.01
N LEU A 59 0.37 7.02 0.92
CA LEU A 59 0.91 8.38 1.04
C LEU A 59 0.84 8.84 2.50
N ALA A 60 1.85 8.47 3.30
CA ALA A 60 1.91 8.79 4.72
C ALA A 60 2.16 10.28 5.02
N GLY A 61 2.71 11.02 4.06
CA GLY A 61 2.99 12.45 4.19
C GLY A 61 4.27 12.78 4.97
N PRO A 62 4.55 14.08 5.19
CA PRO A 62 3.72 15.22 4.79
C PRO A 62 3.76 15.47 3.27
N VAL A 63 2.67 16.03 2.72
CA VAL A 63 2.63 16.52 1.33
C VAL A 63 2.90 18.02 1.35
N VAL A 64 4.03 18.43 0.78
CA VAL A 64 4.49 19.83 0.83
C VAL A 64 4.78 20.39 -0.55
N LEU A 65 4.41 21.65 -0.75
CA LEU A 65 4.88 22.46 -1.87
C LEU A 65 5.99 23.37 -1.36
N THR A 66 7.16 23.32 -1.99
CA THR A 66 8.35 24.10 -1.60
C THR A 66 8.90 24.86 -2.80
N SER A 67 9.45 26.05 -2.56
CA SER A 67 9.89 26.99 -3.59
C SER A 67 11.40 27.18 -3.68
N ARG A 68 12.22 26.30 -3.08
CA ARG A 68 13.70 26.43 -3.14
C ARG A 68 14.21 26.54 -4.57
#